data_AF-A0A6G2QKM6-F1
#
_entry.id   AF-A0A6G2QKM6-F1
#
_cell.length_a   1.000
_cell.length_b   1.000
_cell.length_c   1.000
_cell.angle_alpha   90.00
_cell.angle_beta   90.00
_cell.angle_gamma   90.00
#
_symmetry.space_group_name_H-M   'P 1'
#
loop_
_entity.id
_entity.type
_entity.pdbx_description
1 polymer ?
#
loop_
_entity_poly.entity_id
_entity_poly.type
_entity_poly.pdbx_seq_one_letter_code
_entity_poly.pdbx_strand_id
1 'polypeptide(L)'
;MEQSGTSTLLQGAVQDIASGVVSALRGGDHARAVPPAGTDGEAGELALAAVRVLGSDALLPDLLLRTPTDPAQVALFRKAVEAYPPRADAAPTVRWSHWGMARTLRRVDPSYTAGPPDEPGTGWLDDATWQFLTHQLAVLAPLALPGEDCALGRLAGR
;
A
#
# COMPACT_ATOMS: atom_id res chain seq x y z
N MET A 1 26.69 -10.86 -7.84
CA MET A 1 26.75 -9.45 -7.39
C MET A 1 25.63 -8.59 -8.00
N GLU A 2 24.54 -9.19 -8.50
CA GLU A 2 23.40 -8.47 -9.12
C GLU A 2 22.45 -7.81 -8.10
N GLN A 3 22.37 -8.36 -6.88
CA GLN A 3 21.38 -7.97 -5.85
C GLN A 3 21.51 -6.51 -5.37
N SER A 4 22.72 -5.96 -5.32
CA SER A 4 22.93 -4.59 -4.86
C SER A 4 22.35 -3.55 -5.85
N GLY A 5 22.33 -3.87 -7.14
CA GLY A 5 21.77 -3.00 -8.18
C GLY A 5 20.24 -2.92 -8.07
N THR A 6 19.57 -4.08 -8.06
CA THR A 6 18.10 -4.15 -7.96
C THR A 6 17.56 -3.54 -6.66
N SER A 7 18.26 -3.72 -5.53
CA SER A 7 17.86 -3.08 -4.26
C SER A 7 17.93 -1.56 -4.33
N THR A 8 18.96 -1.02 -4.99
CA THR A 8 19.12 0.44 -5.16
C THR A 8 18.04 1.00 -6.08
N LEU A 9 17.72 0.28 -7.16
CA LEU A 9 16.65 0.65 -8.09
C LEU A 9 15.27 0.62 -7.42
N LEU A 10 14.98 -0.40 -6.62
CA LEU A 10 13.74 -0.47 -5.85
C LEU A 10 13.63 0.66 -4.83
N GLN A 11 14.72 0.97 -4.12
CA GLN A 11 14.75 2.09 -3.18
C GLN A 11 14.44 3.42 -3.88
N GLY A 12 15.00 3.65 -5.07
CA GLY A 12 14.69 4.82 -5.89
C GLY A 12 13.20 4.88 -6.26
N ALA A 13 12.65 3.78 -6.78
CA ALA A 13 11.23 3.71 -7.15
C ALA A 13 10.29 3.95 -5.94
N VAL A 14 10.61 3.39 -4.77
CA VAL A 14 9.86 3.65 -3.53
C VAL A 14 9.96 5.12 -3.12
N GLN A 15 11.16 5.70 -3.19
CA GLN A 15 11.40 7.09 -2.83
C GLN A 15 10.64 8.05 -3.75
N ASP A 16 10.57 7.78 -5.05
CA ASP A 16 9.87 8.63 -6.01
C ASP A 16 8.36 8.68 -5.70
N ILE A 17 7.72 7.52 -5.52
CA ILE A 17 6.29 7.46 -5.18
C ILE A 17 6.05 8.08 -3.79
N ALA A 18 6.88 7.76 -2.79
CA ALA A 18 6.76 8.33 -1.45
C ALA A 18 6.90 9.86 -1.45
N SER A 19 7.81 10.40 -2.27
CA SER A 19 7.99 11.85 -2.41
C SER A 19 6.76 12.51 -3.01
N GLY A 20 6.11 11.86 -3.98
CA GLY A 20 4.81 12.29 -4.50
C GLY A 20 3.74 12.33 -3.42
N VAL A 21 3.65 11.30 -2.58
CA VAL A 21 2.72 11.25 -1.43
C VAL A 21 2.99 12.38 -0.43
N VAL A 22 4.25 12.62 -0.07
CA VAL A 22 4.61 13.70 0.86
C VAL A 22 4.35 15.08 0.25
N SER A 23 4.64 15.29 -1.03
CA SER A 23 4.29 16.53 -1.76
C SER A 23 2.79 16.79 -1.68
N ALA A 24 2.01 15.72 -1.90
CA ALA A 24 0.57 15.78 -1.88
C ALA A 24 0.00 16.22 -0.53
N LEU A 25 0.47 15.59 0.54
CA LEU A 25 0.11 15.92 1.91
C LEU A 25 0.47 17.36 2.30
N ARG A 26 1.47 17.97 1.65
CA ARG A 26 1.91 19.36 1.86
C ARG A 26 1.18 20.38 0.98
N GLY A 27 0.23 19.94 0.14
CA GLY A 27 -0.50 20.82 -0.79
C GLY A 27 0.29 21.22 -2.03
N GLY A 28 1.38 20.51 -2.35
CA GLY A 28 2.12 20.69 -3.61
C GLY A 28 1.41 20.06 -4.81
N ASP A 29 1.89 20.34 -6.03
CA ASP A 29 1.38 19.68 -7.23
C ASP A 29 1.76 18.18 -7.19
N HIS A 30 0.79 17.32 -7.44
CA HIS A 30 0.93 15.87 -7.33
C HIS A 30 1.46 15.31 -8.65
N ALA A 31 2.57 15.89 -9.15
CA ALA A 31 3.19 15.48 -10.39
C ALA A 31 3.39 13.95 -10.34
N ARG A 32 2.60 13.25 -11.16
CA ARG A 32 2.36 11.82 -11.06
C ARG A 32 3.68 11.06 -11.18
N ALA A 33 4.13 10.49 -10.06
CA ALA A 33 5.30 9.60 -10.01
C ALA A 33 4.94 8.16 -10.38
N VAL A 34 3.83 7.93 -11.09
CA VAL A 34 3.50 6.61 -11.62
C VAL A 34 4.07 6.55 -13.04
N PRO A 35 5.02 5.64 -13.32
CA PRO A 35 5.54 5.50 -14.67
C PRO A 35 4.39 5.21 -15.64
N PRO A 36 4.46 5.70 -16.89
CA PRO A 36 3.38 5.57 -17.86
C PRO A 36 2.97 4.10 -18.00
N ALA A 37 1.65 3.84 -18.03
CA ALA A 37 1.11 2.52 -18.27
C ALA A 37 1.71 1.90 -19.54
N GLY A 38 2.26 0.69 -19.41
CA GLY A 38 2.82 -0.07 -20.53
C GLY A 38 4.31 -0.41 -20.41
N THR A 39 4.96 -0.21 -19.25
CA THR A 39 6.32 -0.70 -19.01
C THR A 39 6.34 -2.21 -18.77
N ASP A 40 6.12 -2.98 -19.84
CA ASP A 40 6.50 -4.39 -19.85
C ASP A 40 8.03 -4.46 -19.70
N GLY A 41 8.52 -4.99 -18.56
CA GLY A 41 9.94 -5.09 -18.24
C GLY A 41 10.29 -4.73 -16.79
N GLU A 42 11.59 -4.65 -16.49
CA GLU A 42 12.14 -4.47 -15.14
C GLU A 42 11.60 -3.21 -14.42
N ALA A 43 11.40 -2.10 -15.14
CA ALA A 43 10.84 -0.88 -14.57
C ALA A 43 9.39 -1.07 -14.07
N GLY A 44 8.59 -1.87 -14.77
CA GLY A 44 7.23 -2.21 -14.34
C GLY A 44 7.22 -3.12 -13.12
N GLU A 45 8.16 -4.07 -13.04
CA GLU A 45 8.33 -4.93 -11.86
C GLU A 45 8.77 -4.13 -10.62
N LEU A 46 9.68 -3.17 -10.80
CA LEU A 46 10.11 -2.26 -9.74
C LEU A 46 8.96 -1.36 -9.27
N ALA A 47 8.13 -0.84 -10.18
CA ALA A 47 6.96 -0.06 -9.84
C ALA A 47 5.92 -0.90 -9.05
N LEU A 48 5.67 -2.15 -9.46
CA LEU A 48 4.82 -3.08 -8.72
C LEU A 48 5.36 -3.33 -7.31
N ALA A 49 6.65 -3.59 -7.17
CA ALA A 49 7.29 -3.80 -5.89
C ALA A 49 7.20 -2.54 -5.00
N ALA A 50 7.42 -1.36 -5.57
CA ALA A 50 7.33 -0.09 -4.84
C ALA A 50 5.90 0.20 -4.34
N VAL A 51 4.87 -0.05 -5.17
CA VAL A 51 3.46 0.05 -4.76
C VAL A 51 3.16 -0.91 -3.61
N ARG A 52 3.71 -2.12 -3.61
CA ARG A 52 3.53 -3.07 -2.50
C ARG A 52 4.22 -2.64 -1.22
N VAL A 53 5.38 -1.99 -1.32
CA VAL A 53 6.08 -1.44 -0.15
C VAL A 53 5.27 -0.31 0.48
N LEU A 54 4.70 0.57 -0.35
CA LEU A 54 3.89 1.70 0.14
C LEU A 54 2.47 1.30 0.56
N GLY A 55 1.94 0.22 0.02
CA GLY A 55 0.59 -0.25 0.35
C GLY A 55 -0.48 0.74 -0.12
N SER A 56 -1.51 0.95 0.71
CA SER A 56 -2.62 1.86 0.40
C SER A 56 -2.19 3.32 0.20
N ASP A 57 -1.07 3.73 0.76
CA ASP A 57 -0.57 5.11 0.63
C ASP A 57 -0.21 5.48 -0.80
N ALA A 58 0.04 4.49 -1.67
CA ALA A 58 0.28 4.72 -3.10
C ALA A 58 -0.90 5.40 -3.84
N LEU A 59 -2.12 5.32 -3.27
CA LEU A 59 -3.33 5.99 -3.81
C LEU A 59 -3.84 7.12 -2.89
N LEU A 60 -3.19 7.33 -1.75
CA LEU A 60 -3.62 8.30 -0.74
C LEU A 60 -3.75 9.73 -1.28
N PRO A 61 -2.83 10.24 -2.12
CA PRO A 61 -2.95 11.59 -2.68
C PRO A 61 -4.29 11.85 -3.37
N ASP A 62 -4.69 10.94 -4.27
CA ASP A 62 -5.94 11.09 -5.02
C ASP A 62 -7.17 10.97 -4.12
N LEU A 63 -7.10 10.09 -3.12
CA LEU A 63 -8.18 9.91 -2.15
C LEU A 63 -8.36 11.15 -1.25
N LEU A 64 -7.28 11.75 -0.78
CA LEU A 64 -7.33 12.95 0.06
C LEU A 64 -7.81 14.17 -0.72
N LEU A 65 -7.34 14.34 -1.96
CA LEU A 65 -7.78 15.43 -2.83
C LEU A 65 -9.13 15.20 -3.49
N ARG A 66 -9.71 13.99 -3.35
CA ARG A 66 -10.94 13.57 -4.04
C ARG A 66 -10.84 13.75 -5.55
N THR A 67 -9.64 13.57 -6.10
CA THR A 67 -9.39 13.59 -7.55
C THR A 67 -9.64 12.20 -8.12
N PRO A 68 -10.22 12.07 -9.32
CA PRO A 68 -10.29 10.80 -10.00
C PRO A 68 -8.88 10.22 -10.19
N THR A 69 -8.64 9.03 -9.65
CA THR A 69 -7.37 8.30 -9.82
C THR A 69 -7.16 7.97 -11.30
N ASP A 70 -5.92 8.12 -11.76
CA ASP A 70 -5.53 7.78 -13.13
C ASP A 70 -5.79 6.28 -13.40
N PRO A 71 -6.51 5.91 -14.49
CA PRO A 71 -6.74 4.50 -14.83
C PRO A 71 -5.46 3.67 -14.93
N ALA A 72 -4.34 4.27 -15.36
CA ALA A 72 -3.04 3.61 -15.40
C ALA A 72 -2.53 3.22 -14.01
N GLN A 73 -2.69 4.13 -13.05
CA GLN A 73 -2.31 3.92 -11.65
C GLN A 73 -3.22 2.90 -10.97
N VAL A 74 -4.53 2.95 -11.24
CA VAL A 74 -5.47 1.92 -10.78
C VAL A 74 -5.10 0.55 -11.32
N ALA A 75 -4.75 0.44 -12.61
CA ALA A 75 -4.33 -0.82 -13.22
C ALA A 75 -3.04 -1.38 -12.60
N LEU A 76 -2.04 -0.52 -12.36
CA LEU A 76 -0.81 -0.91 -11.67
C LEU A 76 -1.08 -1.40 -10.24
N PHE A 77 -1.90 -0.66 -9.51
CA PHE A 77 -2.29 -1.00 -8.14
C PHE A 77 -3.07 -2.32 -8.08
N ARG A 78 -4.02 -2.52 -8.99
CA ARG A 78 -4.74 -3.80 -9.17
C ARG A 78 -3.76 -4.94 -9.42
N LYS A 79 -2.82 -4.77 -10.36
CA LYS A 79 -1.80 -5.78 -10.66
C LYS A 79 -0.94 -6.10 -9.43
N ALA A 80 -0.59 -5.10 -8.61
CA ALA A 80 0.16 -5.31 -7.37
C ALA A 80 -0.62 -6.12 -6.33
N VAL A 81 -1.93 -5.89 -6.20
CA VAL A 81 -2.83 -6.66 -5.33
C VAL A 81 -2.97 -8.10 -5.85
N GLU A 82 -3.29 -8.28 -7.13
CA GLU A 82 -3.62 -9.59 -7.68
C GLU A 82 -2.40 -10.52 -7.84
N ALA A 83 -1.23 -9.98 -8.21
CA ALA A 83 -0.06 -10.81 -8.50
C ALA A 83 0.57 -11.44 -7.24
N TYR A 84 0.29 -10.88 -6.05
CA TYR A 84 1.01 -11.28 -4.84
C TYR A 84 0.12 -11.32 -3.59
N PRO A 85 -0.85 -12.26 -3.54
CA PRO A 85 -1.60 -12.51 -2.33
C PRO A 85 -0.66 -12.97 -1.19
N PRO A 86 -0.91 -12.56 0.07
CA PRO A 86 -0.18 -13.06 1.23
C PRO A 86 -0.33 -14.57 1.33
N ARG A 87 0.76 -15.26 1.66
CA ARG A 87 0.71 -16.68 2.05
C ARG A 87 -0.02 -16.82 3.38
N ALA A 88 -0.55 -18.01 3.67
CA ALA A 88 -1.24 -18.29 4.92
C ALA A 88 -0.36 -18.01 6.16
N ASP A 89 0.95 -18.28 6.03
CA ASP A 89 1.99 -18.07 7.04
C ASP A 89 2.64 -16.68 7.00
N ALA A 90 2.14 -15.76 6.16
CA ALA A 90 2.70 -14.42 6.06
C ALA A 90 2.61 -13.67 7.39
N ALA A 91 3.62 -12.84 7.65
CA ALA A 91 3.66 -11.98 8.82
C ALA A 91 2.37 -11.15 8.94
N PRO A 92 1.90 -10.85 10.17
CA PRO A 92 0.67 -10.08 10.38
C PRO A 92 0.64 -8.77 9.59
N THR A 93 1.74 -8.02 9.58
CA THR A 93 1.90 -6.77 8.82
C THR A 93 1.66 -6.92 7.33
N VAL A 94 2.13 -8.01 6.72
CA VAL A 94 1.94 -8.28 5.29
C VAL A 94 0.46 -8.53 4.98
N ARG A 95 -0.22 -9.32 5.82
CA ARG A 95 -1.65 -9.59 5.67
C ARG A 95 -2.49 -8.32 5.83
N TRP A 96 -2.17 -7.51 6.84
CA TRP A 96 -2.84 -6.23 7.11
C TRP A 96 -2.61 -5.18 6.02
N SER A 97 -1.37 -5.03 5.54
CA SER A 97 -1.05 -4.12 4.43
C SER A 97 -1.79 -4.53 3.15
N HIS A 98 -1.76 -5.82 2.80
CA HIS A 98 -2.47 -6.32 1.62
C HIS A 98 -3.99 -6.18 1.75
N TRP A 99 -4.56 -6.43 2.93
CA TRP A 99 -5.99 -6.19 3.20
C TRP A 99 -6.36 -4.71 2.98
N GLY A 100 -5.54 -3.79 3.48
CA GLY A 100 -5.70 -2.35 3.24
C GLY A 100 -5.65 -1.98 1.77
N MET A 101 -4.72 -2.57 1.01
CA MET A 101 -4.66 -2.38 -0.44
C MET A 101 -5.92 -2.88 -1.14
N ALA A 102 -6.37 -4.12 -0.87
CA ALA A 102 -7.57 -4.68 -1.49
C ALA A 102 -8.84 -3.87 -1.18
N ARG A 103 -8.97 -3.38 0.06
CA ARG A 103 -10.05 -2.47 0.46
C ARG A 103 -9.99 -1.14 -0.29
N THR A 104 -8.79 -0.58 -0.45
CA THR A 104 -8.57 0.68 -1.18
C THR A 104 -8.92 0.51 -2.67
N LEU A 105 -8.48 -0.59 -3.29
CA LEU A 105 -8.79 -0.91 -4.68
C LEU A 105 -10.30 -0.97 -4.95
N ARG A 106 -11.07 -1.62 -4.06
CA ARG A 106 -12.54 -1.67 -4.15
C ARG A 106 -13.21 -0.29 -4.13
N ARG A 107 -12.58 0.72 -3.53
CA ARG A 107 -13.14 2.08 -3.46
C ARG A 107 -12.86 2.89 -4.72
N VAL A 108 -11.64 2.76 -5.25
CA VAL A 108 -11.21 3.53 -6.42
C VAL A 108 -11.63 2.88 -7.74
N ASP A 109 -11.93 1.57 -7.72
CA ASP A 109 -12.23 0.80 -8.91
C ASP A 109 -13.56 0.03 -8.79
N PRO A 110 -14.66 0.60 -9.30
CA PRO A 110 -15.97 -0.06 -9.29
C PRO A 110 -16.02 -1.36 -10.10
N SER A 111 -15.07 -1.57 -11.02
CA SER A 111 -15.00 -2.79 -11.83
C SER A 111 -14.24 -3.93 -11.14
N TYR A 112 -13.67 -3.68 -9.96
CA TYR A 112 -13.02 -4.71 -9.16
C TYR A 112 -14.09 -5.52 -8.39
N THR A 113 -14.36 -6.73 -8.88
CA THR A 113 -15.49 -7.57 -8.45
C THR A 113 -15.14 -8.58 -7.35
N ALA A 114 -13.90 -8.59 -6.86
CA ALA A 114 -13.53 -9.45 -5.75
C ALA A 114 -14.37 -9.11 -4.51
N GLY A 115 -14.76 -10.14 -3.76
CA GLY A 115 -15.47 -9.98 -2.50
C GLY A 115 -14.69 -9.10 -1.50
N PRO A 116 -15.36 -8.59 -0.45
CA PRO A 116 -14.65 -7.91 0.63
C PRO A 116 -13.55 -8.84 1.16
N PRO A 117 -12.29 -8.39 1.25
CA PRO A 117 -11.23 -9.21 1.80
C PRO A 117 -11.53 -9.48 3.28
N ASP A 118 -11.38 -10.74 3.70
CA ASP A 118 -11.53 -11.11 5.11
C ASP A 118 -10.57 -10.29 5.96
N GLU A 119 -11.12 -9.63 6.98
CA GLU A 119 -10.33 -8.82 7.90
C GLU A 119 -9.33 -9.71 8.65
N PRO A 120 -8.01 -9.41 8.63
CA PRO A 120 -7.03 -10.22 9.32
C PRO A 120 -7.25 -10.22 10.83
N GLY A 121 -6.95 -11.34 11.48
CA GLY A 121 -7.05 -11.44 12.94
C GLY A 121 -6.06 -10.55 13.68
N THR A 122 -6.46 -10.09 14.86
CA THR A 122 -5.67 -9.22 15.76
C THR A 122 -5.03 -9.96 16.93
N GLY A 123 -5.23 -11.28 17.08
CA GLY A 123 -4.75 -12.03 18.26
C GLY A 123 -3.23 -12.02 18.46
N TRP A 124 -2.45 -11.67 17.43
CA TRP A 124 -1.01 -11.45 17.57
C TRP A 124 -0.65 -10.25 18.44
N LEU A 125 -1.58 -9.31 18.65
CA LEU A 125 -1.38 -8.13 19.49
C LEU A 125 -1.42 -8.47 20.98
N ASP A 126 -2.16 -9.50 21.37
CA ASP A 126 -2.39 -9.85 22.77
C ASP A 126 -1.08 -10.30 23.45
N ASP A 127 -0.19 -10.95 22.69
CA ASP A 127 1.10 -11.47 23.16
C ASP A 127 2.31 -10.62 22.71
N ALA A 128 2.08 -9.52 22.01
CA ALA A 128 3.15 -8.70 21.43
C ALA A 128 3.92 -7.93 22.52
N THR A 129 5.25 -8.00 22.47
CA THR A 129 6.09 -7.06 23.25
C THR A 129 5.90 -5.65 22.72
N TRP A 130 6.10 -4.64 23.57
CA TRP A 130 5.92 -3.24 23.16
C TRP A 130 6.85 -2.86 22.00
N GLN A 131 8.08 -3.39 21.94
CA GLN A 131 9.02 -3.12 20.83
C GLN A 131 8.50 -3.68 19.52
N PHE A 132 8.03 -4.94 19.55
CA PHE A 132 7.47 -5.61 18.38
C PHE A 132 6.22 -4.88 17.90
N LEU A 133 5.33 -4.53 18.82
CA LEU A 133 4.11 -3.80 18.55
C LEU A 133 4.38 -2.47 17.86
N THR A 134 5.25 -1.63 18.42
CA THR A 134 5.59 -0.32 17.83
C THR A 134 6.14 -0.46 16.42
N HIS A 135 6.99 -1.46 16.18
CA HIS A 135 7.50 -1.72 14.84
C HIS A 135 6.39 -2.12 13.86
N GLN A 136 5.50 -3.04 14.24
CA GLN A 136 4.38 -3.43 13.38
C GLN A 136 3.43 -2.26 13.12
N LEU A 137 3.12 -1.45 14.14
CA LEU A 137 2.24 -0.28 13.98
C LEU A 137 2.84 0.79 13.07
N ALA A 138 4.16 1.00 13.10
CA ALA A 138 4.83 1.91 12.17
C ALA A 138 4.66 1.46 10.71
N VAL A 139 4.76 0.14 10.45
CA VAL A 139 4.52 -0.44 9.12
C VAL A 139 3.04 -0.34 8.71
N LEU A 140 2.12 -0.35 9.68
CA LEU A 140 0.67 -0.31 9.45
C LEU A 140 0.07 1.10 9.56
N ALA A 141 0.89 2.14 9.71
CA ALA A 141 0.45 3.53 9.68
C ALA A 141 -0.45 3.89 8.47
N PRO A 142 -0.27 3.32 7.25
CA PRO A 142 -1.18 3.55 6.13
C PRO A 142 -2.64 3.17 6.38
N LEU A 143 -2.93 2.33 7.38
CA LEU A 143 -4.29 1.91 7.74
C LEU A 143 -4.99 2.90 8.69
N ALA A 144 -4.26 3.87 9.25
CA ALA A 144 -4.76 4.80 10.27
C ALA A 144 -5.47 6.04 9.68
N LEU A 145 -6.09 5.92 8.50
CA LEU A 145 -6.74 7.05 7.86
C LEU A 145 -8.01 7.48 8.62
N PRO A 146 -8.26 8.80 8.79
CA PRO A 146 -9.46 9.28 9.47
C PRO A 146 -10.75 8.78 8.82
N GLY A 147 -11.66 8.21 9.63
CA GLY A 147 -12.93 7.64 9.16
C GLY A 147 -12.81 6.21 8.63
N GLU A 148 -11.62 5.61 8.62
CA GLU A 148 -11.46 4.19 8.39
C GLU A 148 -11.79 3.36 9.63
N ASP A 149 -12.56 2.30 9.42
CA ASP A 149 -12.86 1.31 10.45
C ASP A 149 -12.15 -0.01 10.12
N CYS A 150 -11.27 -0.42 11.03
CA CYS A 150 -10.60 -1.72 11.04
C CYS A 150 -10.32 -2.15 12.48
N ALA A 151 -10.11 -3.44 12.71
CA ALA A 151 -9.91 -4.02 14.03
C ALA A 151 -8.68 -3.44 14.74
N LEU A 152 -7.63 -3.09 13.99
CA LEU A 152 -6.46 -2.39 14.53
C LEU A 152 -6.82 -0.99 15.06
N GLY A 153 -7.56 -0.20 14.28
CA GLY A 153 -8.03 1.12 14.69
C GLY A 153 -8.94 1.06 15.91
N ARG A 154 -9.86 0.08 15.94
CA ARG A 154 -10.74 -0.17 17.09
C ARG A 154 -9.98 -0.56 18.36
N LEU A 155 -8.86 -1.28 18.24
CA LEU A 155 -8.02 -1.65 19.39
C LEU A 155 -7.16 -0.48 19.86
N ALA A 156 -6.58 0.29 18.94
CA ALA A 156 -5.75 1.46 19.28
C ALA A 156 -6.55 2.58 19.98
N GLY A 157 -7.87 2.64 19.76
CA GLY A 157 -8.76 3.60 20.41
C GLY A 157 -9.32 3.18 21.78
N ARG A 158 -8.94 1.99 22.30
CA ARG A 158 -9.30 1.56 23.66
C ARG A 158 -8.31 2.11 24.69
#